data_AF-A0AAU7F7E3-F1
#
_entry.id   AF-A0AAU7F7E3-F1
#
_cell.length_a   1.000
_cell.length_b   1.000
_cell.length_c   1.000
_cell.angle_alpha   90.00
_cell.angle_beta   90.00
_cell.angle_gamma   90.00
#
_symmetry.space_group_name_H-M   'P 1'
#
loop_
_entity.id
_entity.type
_entity.pdbx_description
1 polymer ?
#
loop_
_entity_poly.entity_id
_entity_poly.type
_entity_poly.pdbx_seq_one_letter_code
_entity_poly.pdbx_strand_id
1 'polypeptide(L)'
;MSRGEGPKAARWRLEVARTFQYFEALCTAEGIPKQLVEREAIARIVMRKDYDLLPKPLAVAIARNSQLRSAFQSYIEIVRADKNEWPYRVSQKAWAHAARHAAIRHMKEARGLSKVIAEVESAAGEMMSLTDGALLDVMEKLQVATAEIEQLRLALADEIGRRSSQRNAGAELARLRHKETDEMLIQAAEYWRDNMDQELSAPKAANILIGIVPLSHDRLKRLVLGLKKGVWPAQNT
;
A
#
# COMPACT_ATOMS: atom_id res chain seq x y z
N MET A 1 -23.15 -23.22 2.52
CA MET A 1 -21.88 -23.13 1.78
C MET A 1 -21.78 -21.73 1.19
N SER A 2 -20.98 -20.84 1.78
CA SER A 2 -20.88 -19.43 1.34
C SER A 2 -20.19 -19.37 -0.02
N ARG A 3 -20.88 -18.85 -1.04
CA ARG A 3 -20.30 -18.54 -2.35
C ARG A 3 -19.00 -17.76 -2.13
N GLY A 4 -17.89 -18.29 -2.66
CA GLY A 4 -16.58 -17.69 -2.56
C GLY A 4 -16.64 -16.21 -2.90
N GLU A 5 -16.02 -15.40 -2.06
CA GLU A 5 -16.09 -13.96 -2.24
C GLU A 5 -15.36 -13.56 -3.53
N GLY A 6 -16.05 -12.85 -4.43
CA GLY A 6 -15.49 -12.51 -5.73
C GLY A 6 -14.18 -11.70 -5.60
N PRO A 7 -13.19 -11.88 -6.51
CA PRO A 7 -11.89 -11.19 -6.45
C PRO A 7 -11.96 -9.66 -6.33
N LYS A 8 -13.03 -9.03 -6.85
CA LYS A 8 -13.28 -7.59 -6.72
C LYS A 8 -13.59 -7.17 -5.28
N ALA A 9 -14.43 -7.94 -4.58
CA ALA A 9 -14.80 -7.67 -3.20
C ALA A 9 -13.61 -7.84 -2.24
N ALA A 10 -12.78 -8.87 -2.48
CA ALA A 10 -11.53 -9.08 -1.73
C ALA A 10 -10.57 -7.89 -1.90
N ARG A 11 -10.40 -7.40 -3.14
CA ARG A 11 -9.56 -6.22 -3.44
C ARG A 11 -10.11 -4.93 -2.81
N TRP A 12 -11.42 -4.73 -2.86
CA TRP A 12 -12.08 -3.59 -2.21
C TRP A 12 -11.83 -3.60 -0.70
N ARG A 13 -11.97 -4.76 -0.02
CA ARG A 13 -11.68 -4.87 1.42
C ARG A 13 -10.25 -4.50 1.79
N LEU A 14 -9.30 -4.95 0.97
CA LEU A 14 -7.88 -4.64 1.15
C LEU A 14 -7.64 -3.13 1.01
N GLU A 15 -8.30 -2.49 0.05
CA GLU A 15 -8.20 -1.06 -0.20
C GLU A 15 -8.81 -0.21 0.92
N VAL A 16 -9.99 -0.61 1.42
CA VAL A 16 -10.61 -0.02 2.62
C VAL A 16 -9.66 -0.14 3.81
N ALA A 17 -9.02 -1.30 4.00
CA ALA A 17 -8.10 -1.52 5.12
C ALA A 17 -6.88 -0.60 5.06
N ARG A 18 -6.26 -0.50 3.88
CA ARG A 18 -5.05 0.29 3.66
C ARG A 18 -5.28 1.79 3.83
N THR A 19 -6.36 2.31 3.25
CA THR A 19 -6.69 3.73 3.38
C THR A 19 -7.11 4.11 4.79
N PHE A 20 -7.76 3.20 5.51
CA PHE A 20 -8.01 3.37 6.93
C PHE A 20 -6.71 3.40 7.75
N GLN A 21 -5.77 2.47 7.50
CA GLN A 21 -4.47 2.45 8.19
C GLN A 21 -3.67 3.74 7.96
N TYR A 22 -3.73 4.30 6.76
CA TYR A 22 -3.10 5.59 6.47
C TYR A 22 -3.73 6.74 7.27
N PHE A 23 -5.06 6.80 7.31
CA PHE A 23 -5.79 7.77 8.13
C PHE A 23 -5.47 7.63 9.63
N GLU A 24 -5.48 6.39 10.15
CA GLU A 24 -5.14 6.07 11.54
C GLU A 24 -3.72 6.50 11.91
N ALA A 25 -2.74 6.30 11.02
CA ALA A 25 -1.36 6.72 11.22
C ALA A 25 -1.21 8.25 11.27
N LEU A 26 -2.02 8.99 10.51
CA LEU A 26 -2.07 10.46 10.60
C LEU A 26 -2.73 10.91 11.91
N CYS A 27 -3.82 10.26 12.33
CA CYS A 27 -4.48 10.57 13.59
C CYS A 27 -3.51 10.37 14.78
N THR A 28 -2.78 9.26 14.78
CA THR A 28 -1.79 8.95 15.82
C THR A 28 -0.68 10.01 15.86
N ALA A 29 -0.23 10.48 14.70
CA ALA A 29 0.81 11.52 14.62
C ALA A 29 0.33 12.91 15.09
N GLU A 30 -0.97 13.17 15.03
CA GLU A 30 -1.61 14.36 15.60
C GLU A 30 -1.97 14.20 17.08
N GLY A 31 -1.50 13.13 17.72
CA GLY A 31 -1.74 12.85 19.15
C GLY A 31 -3.14 12.33 19.46
N ILE A 32 -3.89 11.86 18.46
CA ILE A 32 -5.23 11.29 18.67
C ILE A 32 -5.07 9.84 19.15
N PRO A 33 -5.64 9.48 20.32
CA PRO A 33 -5.60 8.11 20.81
C PRO A 33 -6.24 7.11 19.85
N LYS A 34 -5.61 5.96 19.66
CA LYS A 34 -6.06 4.90 18.75
C LYS A 34 -7.48 4.40 19.06
N GLN A 35 -7.87 4.41 20.34
CA GLN A 35 -9.20 4.01 20.81
C GLN A 35 -10.31 4.92 20.26
N LEU A 36 -9.99 6.14 19.84
CA LEU A 36 -10.94 7.06 19.22
C LEU A 36 -11.00 6.88 17.69
N VAL A 37 -10.14 6.03 17.12
CA VAL A 37 -9.98 5.81 15.68
C VAL A 37 -10.31 4.36 15.34
N GLU A 38 -11.47 3.89 15.78
CA GLU A 38 -11.91 2.51 15.53
C GLU A 38 -12.52 2.35 14.13
N ARG A 39 -11.97 1.42 13.35
CA ARG A 39 -12.37 1.18 11.96
C ARG A 39 -13.86 0.92 11.79
N GLU A 40 -14.42 0.04 12.61
CA GLU A 40 -15.83 -0.35 12.48
C GLU A 40 -16.79 0.75 12.92
N ALA A 41 -16.44 1.49 13.96
CA ALA A 41 -17.23 2.64 14.42
C ALA A 41 -17.24 3.74 13.36
N ILE A 42 -16.06 4.11 12.84
CA ILE A 42 -15.93 5.16 11.82
C ILE A 42 -16.58 4.73 10.50
N ALA A 43 -16.41 3.46 10.07
CA ALA A 43 -17.09 2.94 8.88
C ALA A 43 -18.62 3.08 8.97
N ARG A 44 -19.21 2.76 10.14
CA ARG A 44 -20.66 2.91 10.37
C ARG A 44 -21.11 4.36 10.28
N ILE A 45 -20.38 5.27 10.91
CA ILE A 45 -20.63 6.72 10.84
C ILE A 45 -20.60 7.21 9.38
N VAL A 46 -19.56 6.83 8.64
CA VAL A 46 -19.37 7.22 7.23
C VAL A 46 -20.50 6.71 6.32
N MET A 47 -20.92 5.46 6.52
CA MET A 47 -22.00 4.83 5.76
C MET A 47 -23.36 5.48 6.03
N ARG A 48 -23.65 5.81 7.30
CA ARG A 48 -24.92 6.45 7.70
C ARG A 48 -24.94 7.96 7.48
N LYS A 49 -23.78 8.57 7.21
CA LYS A 49 -23.56 10.03 7.12
C LYS A 49 -23.76 10.76 8.46
N ASP A 50 -23.63 10.05 9.58
CA ASP A 50 -23.83 10.57 10.93
C ASP A 50 -22.57 11.25 11.47
N TYR A 51 -21.99 12.20 10.73
CA TYR A 51 -20.67 12.77 11.05
C TYR A 51 -20.59 13.49 12.40
N ASP A 52 -21.73 13.92 12.94
CA ASP A 52 -21.83 14.51 14.28
C ASP A 52 -21.48 13.52 15.39
N LEU A 53 -21.49 12.21 15.10
CA LEU A 53 -21.07 11.15 16.01
C LEU A 53 -19.55 10.89 15.99
N LEU A 54 -18.79 11.60 15.15
CA LEU A 54 -17.34 11.50 15.20
C LEU A 54 -16.83 12.00 16.56
N PRO A 55 -15.87 11.30 17.20
CA PRO A 55 -15.25 11.79 18.42
C PRO A 55 -14.74 13.22 18.24
N LYS A 56 -15.08 14.12 19.17
CA LYS A 56 -14.72 15.56 19.06
C LYS A 56 -13.23 15.80 18.75
N PRO A 57 -12.26 15.12 19.40
CA PRO A 57 -10.85 15.29 19.07
C PRO A 57 -10.53 14.96 17.61
N LEU A 58 -11.19 13.93 17.07
CA LEU A 58 -11.03 13.49 15.69
C LEU A 58 -11.63 14.50 14.70
N ALA A 59 -12.85 14.95 14.95
CA ALA A 59 -13.52 15.94 14.11
C ALA A 59 -12.72 17.26 14.03
N VAL A 60 -12.20 17.72 15.17
CA VAL A 60 -11.36 18.93 15.25
C VAL A 60 -10.06 18.75 14.47
N ALA A 61 -9.39 17.60 14.59
CA ALA A 61 -8.15 17.34 13.87
C ALA A 61 -8.37 17.26 12.34
N ILE A 62 -9.44 16.61 11.89
CA ILE A 62 -9.85 16.58 10.47
C ILE A 62 -10.14 17.99 9.94
N ALA A 63 -10.78 18.84 10.76
CA ALA A 63 -11.07 20.21 10.38
C ALA A 63 -9.80 21.07 10.28
N ARG A 64 -8.81 20.88 11.16
CA ARG A 64 -7.60 21.71 11.22
C ARG A 64 -6.49 21.24 10.30
N ASN A 65 -6.37 19.94 10.06
CA ASN A 65 -5.31 19.37 9.24
C ASN A 65 -5.85 18.94 7.87
N SER A 66 -5.41 19.64 6.81
CA SER A 66 -5.82 19.38 5.42
C SER A 66 -5.47 17.98 4.94
N GLN A 67 -4.41 17.38 5.47
CA GLN A 67 -3.91 16.06 5.10
C GLN A 67 -4.78 14.96 5.72
N LEU A 68 -5.15 15.12 7.00
CA LEU A 68 -6.15 14.29 7.66
C LEU A 68 -7.48 14.37 6.92
N ARG A 69 -7.90 15.57 6.52
CA ARG A 69 -9.11 15.78 5.73
C ARG A 69 -9.08 15.01 4.41
N SER A 70 -8.00 15.09 3.66
CA SER A 70 -7.84 14.35 2.39
C SER A 70 -7.81 12.84 2.59
N ALA A 71 -7.14 12.36 3.64
CA ALA A 71 -7.09 10.93 3.99
C ALA A 71 -8.48 10.40 4.37
N PHE A 72 -9.20 11.15 5.22
CA PHE A 72 -10.56 10.81 5.63
C PHE A 72 -11.53 10.81 4.45
N GLN A 73 -11.43 11.81 3.56
CA GLN A 73 -12.25 11.89 2.34
C GLN A 73 -11.98 10.71 1.40
N SER A 74 -10.72 10.31 1.23
CA SER A 74 -10.36 9.14 0.42
C SER A 74 -10.96 7.85 1.01
N TYR A 75 -10.89 7.69 2.33
CA TYR A 75 -11.53 6.57 3.02
C TYR A 75 -13.05 6.56 2.82
N ILE A 76 -13.71 7.72 2.92
CA ILE A 76 -15.15 7.88 2.66
C ILE A 76 -15.52 7.41 1.25
N GLU A 77 -14.77 7.86 0.25
CA GLU A 77 -15.01 7.48 -1.15
C GLU A 77 -14.90 5.98 -1.37
N ILE A 78 -13.92 5.33 -0.72
CA ILE A 78 -13.71 3.89 -0.83
C ILE A 78 -14.84 3.10 -0.15
N VAL A 79 -15.22 3.50 1.07
CA VAL A 79 -16.27 2.84 1.83
C VAL A 79 -17.63 2.96 1.15
N ARG A 80 -17.90 4.09 0.50
CA ARG A 80 -19.20 4.36 -0.14
C ARG A 80 -19.39 3.71 -1.50
N ALA A 81 -18.31 3.46 -2.22
CA ALA A 81 -18.41 2.79 -3.49
C ALA A 81 -18.81 1.32 -3.28
N ASP A 82 -19.76 0.85 -4.09
CA ASP A 82 -20.17 -0.55 -4.04
C ASP A 82 -18.94 -1.44 -4.31
N LYS A 83 -18.73 -2.45 -3.45
CA LYS A 83 -17.71 -3.49 -3.62
C LYS A 83 -17.79 -4.18 -4.99
N ASN A 84 -18.96 -4.17 -5.63
CA ASN A 84 -19.20 -4.74 -6.95
C ASN A 84 -18.89 -3.77 -8.11
N GLU A 85 -19.01 -2.46 -7.87
CA GLU A 85 -18.82 -1.39 -8.86
C GLU A 85 -17.51 -0.61 -8.67
N TRP A 86 -16.67 -1.01 -7.70
CA TRP A 86 -15.44 -0.33 -7.31
C TRP A 86 -14.58 0.08 -8.52
N PRO A 87 -14.52 1.38 -8.87
CA PRO A 87 -13.75 1.85 -10.01
C PRO A 87 -12.30 2.06 -9.60
N TYR A 88 -11.39 1.32 -10.25
CA TYR A 88 -9.94 1.31 -9.99
C TYR A 88 -9.30 2.72 -9.90
N ARG A 89 -9.88 3.72 -10.59
CA ARG A 89 -9.38 5.10 -10.65
C ARG A 89 -9.45 5.87 -9.32
N VAL A 90 -10.38 5.52 -8.41
CA VAL A 90 -10.50 6.20 -7.10
C VAL A 90 -9.27 5.92 -6.23
N SER A 91 -8.68 4.72 -6.35
CA SER A 91 -7.46 4.34 -5.62
C SER A 91 -6.22 5.14 -6.04
N GLN A 92 -6.01 5.38 -7.34
CA GLN A 92 -4.75 5.98 -7.83
C GLN A 92 -4.48 7.39 -7.29
N LYS A 93 -5.52 8.23 -7.13
CA LYS A 93 -5.37 9.57 -6.55
C LYS A 93 -5.08 9.52 -5.05
N ALA A 94 -5.77 8.66 -4.31
CA ALA A 94 -5.54 8.45 -2.88
C ALA A 94 -4.11 7.91 -2.61
N TRP A 95 -3.64 6.97 -3.43
CA TRP A 95 -2.29 6.41 -3.35
C TRP A 95 -1.19 7.42 -3.72
N ALA A 96 -1.41 8.22 -4.76
CA ALA A 96 -0.46 9.28 -5.12
C ALA A 96 -0.30 10.30 -3.98
N HIS A 97 -1.37 10.59 -3.24
CA HIS A 97 -1.32 11.48 -2.08
C HIS A 97 -0.62 10.85 -0.88
N ALA A 98 -0.97 9.60 -0.52
CA ALA A 98 -0.34 8.88 0.58
C ALA A 98 1.17 8.63 0.36
N ALA A 99 1.57 8.32 -0.88
CA ALA A 99 2.98 8.14 -1.26
C ALA A 99 3.78 9.44 -1.15
N ARG A 100 3.23 10.58 -1.59
CA ARG A 100 3.85 11.90 -1.40
C ARG A 100 4.01 12.24 0.08
N HIS A 101 3.04 11.86 0.90
CA HIS A 101 3.07 12.14 2.33
C HIS A 101 4.13 11.35 3.09
N ALA A 102 4.25 10.06 2.78
CA ALA A 102 5.33 9.23 3.28
C ALA A 102 6.69 9.83 2.88
N ALA A 103 6.83 10.30 1.63
CA ALA A 103 8.05 10.97 1.18
C ALA A 103 8.33 12.29 1.93
N ILE A 104 7.32 13.10 2.23
CA ILE A 104 7.49 14.36 2.98
C ILE A 104 7.89 14.10 4.44
N ARG A 105 7.33 13.07 5.10
CA ARG A 105 7.73 12.68 6.46
C ARG A 105 9.20 12.23 6.47
N HIS A 106 9.61 11.41 5.50
CA HIS A 106 11.02 11.02 5.31
C HIS A 106 11.94 12.22 5.07
N MET A 107 11.51 13.21 4.29
CA MET A 107 12.28 14.44 4.10
C MET A 107 12.37 15.28 5.37
N LYS A 108 11.34 15.30 6.22
CA LYS A 108 11.36 16.00 7.52
C LYS A 108 12.26 15.31 8.52
N GLU A 109 12.21 13.98 8.59
CA GLU A 109 13.12 13.16 9.42
C GLU A 109 14.57 13.31 8.95
N ALA A 110 14.82 13.28 7.63
CA ALA A 110 16.15 13.54 7.06
C ALA A 110 16.65 14.97 7.32
N ARG A 111 15.77 15.99 7.28
CA ARG A 111 16.11 17.37 7.68
C ARG A 111 16.40 17.50 9.17
N GLY A 112 15.69 16.76 10.02
CA GLY A 112 15.99 16.65 11.45
C GLY A 112 17.39 16.09 11.69
N LEU A 113 17.77 15.03 10.97
CA LEU A 113 19.11 14.45 11.01
C LEU A 113 20.18 15.43 10.50
N SER A 114 19.93 16.18 9.41
CA SER A 114 20.86 17.23 8.96
C SER A 114 21.05 18.35 9.99
N LYS A 115 20.00 18.73 10.73
CA LYS A 115 20.12 19.73 11.80
C LYS A 115 20.99 19.22 12.95
N VAL A 116 20.77 17.98 13.37
CA VAL A 116 21.56 17.32 14.43
C VAL A 116 23.03 17.18 14.00
N ILE A 117 23.30 16.81 12.75
CA ILE A 117 24.67 16.74 12.22
C ILE A 117 25.34 18.12 12.24
N ALA A 118 24.64 19.17 11.80
CA ALA A 118 25.19 20.54 11.83
C ALA A 118 25.46 21.05 13.25
N GLU A 119 24.61 20.69 14.23
CA GLU A 119 24.83 21.01 15.65
C GLU A 119 26.04 20.27 16.23
N VAL A 120 26.23 19.00 15.85
CA VAL A 120 27.41 18.21 16.23
C VAL A 120 28.69 18.75 15.58
N GLU A 121 28.65 19.13 14.31
CA GLU A 121 29.78 19.74 13.60
C GLU A 121 30.16 21.11 14.18
N SER A 122 29.17 21.93 14.54
CA SER A 122 29.38 23.21 15.24
C SER A 122 30.03 23.00 16.61
N ALA A 123 29.52 22.05 17.40
CA ALA A 123 30.08 21.71 18.70
C ALA A 123 31.53 21.17 18.58
N ALA A 124 31.82 20.37 17.55
CA ALA A 124 33.18 19.88 17.26
C ALA A 124 34.14 21.01 16.86
N GLY A 125 33.66 22.04 16.18
CA GLY A 125 34.43 23.26 15.89
C GLY A 125 34.78 24.06 17.15
N GLU A 126 33.86 24.16 18.10
CA GLU A 126 34.06 24.86 19.38
C GLU A 126 35.07 24.12 20.28
N MET A 127 35.10 22.78 20.24
CA MET A 127 36.05 21.94 20.99
C MET A 127 37.53 22.24 20.69
N MET A 128 37.86 22.69 19.48
CA MET A 128 39.25 23.00 19.11
C MET A 128 39.81 24.26 19.82
N SER A 129 38.99 24.97 20.60
CA SER A 129 39.35 26.24 21.25
C SER A 129 39.32 26.21 22.79
N LEU A 130 39.01 25.07 23.41
CA LEU A 130 38.74 24.96 24.85
C LEU A 130 39.94 24.40 25.65
N THR A 131 40.08 24.82 26.91
CA THR A 131 41.09 24.33 27.87
C THR A 131 40.68 22.97 28.48
N ASP A 132 41.66 22.19 28.96
CA ASP A 132 41.55 20.75 29.32
C ASP A 132 40.31 20.36 30.17
N GLY A 133 39.84 21.22 31.09
CA GLY A 133 38.67 20.93 31.93
C GLY A 133 37.32 21.09 31.21
N ALA A 134 37.21 22.01 30.26
CA ALA A 134 36.01 22.18 29.43
C ALA A 134 35.96 21.15 28.28
N LEU A 135 37.13 20.63 27.88
CA LEU A 135 37.24 19.57 26.88
C LEU A 135 36.55 18.27 27.34
N LEU A 136 36.68 17.90 28.62
CA LEU A 136 36.07 16.69 29.20
C LEU A 136 34.54 16.71 29.16
N ASP A 137 33.92 17.82 29.56
CA ASP A 137 32.45 17.98 29.58
C ASP A 137 31.87 17.98 28.15
N VAL A 138 32.61 18.53 27.19
CA VAL A 138 32.20 18.52 25.79
C VAL A 138 32.45 17.16 25.11
N MET A 139 33.52 16.44 25.49
CA MET A 139 33.76 15.06 25.05
C MET A 139 32.68 14.09 25.55
N GLU A 140 32.20 14.27 26.79
CA GLU A 140 31.09 13.48 27.34
C GLU A 140 29.79 13.74 26.55
N LYS A 141 29.48 15.00 26.26
CA LYS A 141 28.34 15.39 25.40
C LYS A 141 28.46 14.83 23.98
N LEU A 142 29.67 14.82 23.41
CA LEU A 142 29.92 14.25 22.08
C LEU A 142 29.74 12.73 22.07
N GLN A 143 30.18 12.02 23.13
CA GLN A 143 29.96 10.58 23.26
C GLN A 143 28.47 10.23 23.33
N VAL A 144 27.69 10.99 24.12
CA VAL A 144 26.24 10.80 24.20
C VAL A 144 25.57 11.05 22.84
N ALA A 145 25.90 12.15 22.17
CA ALA A 145 25.36 12.46 20.85
C ALA A 145 25.74 11.39 19.79
N THR A 146 26.97 10.85 19.86
CA THR A 146 27.43 9.79 18.95
C THR A 146 26.65 8.49 19.19
N ALA A 147 26.38 8.15 20.44
CA ALA A 147 25.58 6.97 20.78
C ALA A 147 24.12 7.11 20.31
N GLU A 148 23.52 8.30 20.45
CA GLU A 148 22.18 8.58 19.94
C GLU A 148 22.09 8.49 18.41
N ILE A 149 23.10 9.02 17.70
CA ILE A 149 23.19 8.90 16.23
C ILE A 149 23.24 7.43 15.81
N GLU A 150 24.01 6.60 16.49
CA GLU A 150 24.15 5.19 16.13
C GLU A 150 22.87 4.39 16.42
N GLN A 151 22.16 4.70 17.50
CA GLN A 151 20.82 4.13 17.74
C GLN A 151 19.81 4.55 16.67
N LEU A 152 19.82 5.80 16.24
CA LEU A 152 18.95 6.28 15.16
C LEU A 152 19.29 5.62 13.82
N ARG A 153 20.57 5.36 13.54
CA ARG A 153 21.01 4.62 12.34
C ARG A 153 20.52 3.18 12.35
N LEU A 154 20.62 2.48 13.48
CA LEU A 154 20.10 1.12 13.62
C LEU A 154 18.58 1.08 13.46
N ALA A 155 17.85 2.00 14.10
CA ALA A 155 16.40 2.09 13.95
C ALA A 155 15.96 2.39 12.51
N LEU A 156 16.71 3.26 11.80
CA LEU A 156 16.47 3.56 10.40
C LEU A 156 16.76 2.36 9.50
N ALA A 157 17.83 1.61 9.76
CA ALA A 157 18.17 0.39 9.02
C ALA A 157 17.08 -0.69 9.18
N ASP A 158 16.58 -0.89 10.40
CA ASP A 158 15.48 -1.82 10.70
C ASP A 158 14.17 -1.41 10.01
N GLU A 159 13.86 -0.11 10.01
CA GLU A 159 12.68 0.42 9.32
C GLU A 159 12.81 0.30 7.79
N ILE A 160 14.00 0.53 7.23
CA ILE A 160 14.30 0.30 5.81
C ILE A 160 14.15 -1.19 5.46
N GLY A 161 14.62 -2.11 6.33
CA GLY A 161 14.44 -3.56 6.17
C GLY A 161 12.98 -4.01 6.24
N ARG A 162 12.20 -3.46 7.18
CA ARG A 162 10.74 -3.67 7.25
C ARG A 162 10.01 -3.12 6.03
N ARG A 163 10.46 -1.99 5.48
CA ARG A 163 9.83 -1.39 4.30
C ARG A 163 10.30 -1.98 2.98
N SER A 164 11.48 -2.58 2.90
CA SER A 164 11.94 -3.29 1.69
C SER A 164 11.23 -4.65 1.54
N SER A 165 10.87 -5.31 2.65
CA SER A 165 9.97 -6.46 2.63
C SER A 165 8.52 -6.09 2.25
N GLN A 166 8.01 -4.91 2.65
CA GLN A 166 6.70 -4.41 2.23
C GLN A 166 6.67 -3.85 0.78
N ARG A 167 7.64 -2.99 0.41
CA ARG A 167 8.43 -3.08 -0.83
C ARG A 167 7.97 -4.04 -1.91
N ASN A 168 8.35 -5.29 -1.65
CA ASN A 168 8.31 -6.38 -2.60
C ASN A 168 6.99 -7.16 -2.55
N ALA A 169 6.17 -7.01 -1.51
CA ALA A 169 4.88 -7.70 -1.43
C ALA A 169 3.96 -7.36 -2.62
N GLY A 170 4.02 -6.13 -3.15
CA GLY A 170 3.26 -5.72 -4.34
C GLY A 170 3.79 -6.32 -5.63
N ALA A 171 5.11 -6.34 -5.82
CA ALA A 171 5.78 -6.93 -6.97
C ALA A 171 5.65 -8.47 -6.97
N GLU A 172 5.71 -9.07 -5.79
CA GLU A 172 5.56 -10.51 -5.57
C GLU A 172 4.11 -10.96 -5.78
N LEU A 173 3.11 -10.19 -5.30
CA LEU A 173 1.71 -10.39 -5.66
C LEU A 173 1.46 -10.23 -7.16
N ALA A 174 2.11 -9.27 -7.81
CA ALA A 174 2.00 -9.10 -9.26
C ALA A 174 2.59 -10.32 -9.99
N ARG A 175 3.77 -10.79 -9.57
CA ARG A 175 4.42 -12.00 -10.10
C ARG A 175 3.55 -13.23 -9.91
N LEU A 176 2.97 -13.42 -8.72
CA LEU A 176 2.05 -14.53 -8.42
C LEU A 176 0.78 -14.45 -9.28
N ARG A 177 0.21 -13.26 -9.49
CA ARG A 177 -0.95 -13.08 -10.38
C ARG A 177 -0.63 -13.35 -11.84
N HIS A 178 0.55 -12.96 -12.31
CA HIS A 178 1.01 -13.28 -13.65
C HIS A 178 1.12 -14.79 -13.81
N LYS A 179 1.77 -15.46 -12.85
CA LYS A 179 1.88 -16.92 -12.82
C LYS A 179 0.51 -17.61 -12.79
N GLU A 180 -0.39 -17.19 -11.92
CA GLU A 180 -1.76 -17.73 -11.82
C GLU A 180 -2.54 -17.52 -13.13
N THR A 181 -2.39 -16.35 -13.77
CA THR A 181 -3.05 -16.08 -15.05
C THR A 181 -2.48 -16.97 -16.17
N ASP A 182 -1.17 -17.22 -16.15
CA ASP A 182 -0.49 -18.07 -17.13
C ASP A 182 -0.89 -19.54 -16.95
N GLU A 183 -0.99 -20.02 -15.70
CA GLU A 183 -1.52 -21.35 -15.36
C GLU A 183 -2.97 -21.53 -15.86
N MET A 184 -3.83 -20.52 -15.69
CA MET A 184 -5.20 -20.55 -16.22
C MET A 184 -5.23 -20.57 -17.76
N LEU A 185 -4.29 -19.90 -18.43
CA LEU A 185 -4.18 -19.95 -19.89
C LEU A 185 -3.73 -21.34 -20.38
N ILE A 186 -2.82 -21.98 -19.66
CA ILE A 186 -2.38 -23.36 -19.94
C ILE A 186 -3.57 -24.31 -19.76
N GLN A 187 -4.27 -24.25 -18.63
CA GLN A 187 -5.43 -25.09 -18.35
C GLN A 187 -6.53 -24.93 -19.42
N ALA A 188 -6.80 -23.70 -19.85
CA ALA A 188 -7.78 -23.45 -20.92
C ALA A 188 -7.30 -23.99 -22.28
N ALA A 189 -6.00 -23.92 -22.57
CA ALA A 189 -5.43 -24.46 -23.80
C ALA A 189 -5.49 -25.99 -23.83
N GLU A 190 -5.16 -26.66 -22.73
CA GLU A 190 -5.26 -28.10 -22.57
C GLU A 190 -6.71 -28.57 -22.69
N TYR A 191 -7.64 -27.91 -22.00
CA TYR A 191 -9.07 -28.23 -22.10
C TYR A 191 -9.58 -28.09 -23.52
N TRP A 192 -9.20 -27.02 -24.22
CA TRP A 192 -9.58 -26.78 -25.61
C TRP A 192 -9.02 -27.87 -26.55
N ARG A 193 -7.78 -28.32 -26.35
CA ARG A 193 -7.19 -29.40 -27.15
C ARG A 193 -7.91 -30.73 -26.92
N ASP A 194 -8.16 -31.06 -25.66
CA ASP A 194 -8.53 -32.42 -25.27
C ASP A 194 -10.06 -32.65 -25.28
N ASN A 195 -10.86 -31.58 -25.17
CA ASN A 195 -12.31 -31.68 -24.93
C ASN A 195 -13.18 -30.86 -25.90
N MET A 196 -12.60 -30.14 -26.86
CA MET A 196 -13.35 -29.28 -27.77
C MET A 196 -13.06 -29.56 -29.23
N ASP A 197 -14.08 -29.35 -30.06
CA ASP A 197 -13.94 -29.39 -31.50
C ASP A 197 -13.07 -28.21 -32.00
N GLN A 198 -12.01 -28.55 -32.72
CA GLN A 198 -11.00 -27.62 -33.23
C GLN A 198 -11.54 -26.70 -34.33
N GLU A 199 -12.67 -27.06 -34.96
CA GLU A 199 -13.32 -26.24 -36.00
C GLU A 199 -14.15 -25.08 -35.41
N LEU A 200 -14.45 -25.11 -34.10
CA LEU A 200 -15.23 -24.06 -33.45
C LEU A 200 -14.64 -22.66 -33.66
N SER A 201 -15.52 -21.68 -33.92
CA SER A 201 -15.07 -20.28 -34.02
C SER A 201 -14.51 -19.81 -32.68
N ALA A 202 -13.45 -18.98 -32.72
CA ALA A 202 -12.80 -18.48 -31.51
C ALA A 202 -13.78 -17.82 -30.51
N PRO A 203 -14.80 -17.04 -30.92
CA PRO A 203 -15.80 -16.50 -30.00
C PRO A 203 -16.66 -17.58 -29.33
N LYS A 204 -17.03 -18.64 -30.05
CA LYS A 204 -17.85 -19.74 -29.53
C LYS A 204 -17.05 -20.62 -28.58
N ALA A 205 -15.79 -20.89 -28.91
CA ALA A 205 -14.87 -21.57 -28.02
C ALA A 205 -14.61 -20.76 -26.73
N ALA A 206 -14.43 -19.44 -26.84
CA ALA A 206 -14.26 -18.57 -25.68
C ALA A 206 -15.47 -18.56 -24.74
N ASN A 207 -16.70 -18.64 -25.27
CA ASN A 207 -17.91 -18.76 -24.44
C ASN A 207 -17.92 -20.04 -23.60
N ILE A 208 -17.40 -21.15 -24.15
CA ILE A 208 -17.30 -22.43 -23.43
C ILE A 208 -16.19 -22.34 -22.38
N LEU A 209 -15.01 -21.83 -22.75
CA LEU A 209 -13.85 -21.72 -21.87
C LEU A 209 -14.05 -20.78 -20.67
N ILE A 210 -14.94 -19.78 -20.78
CA ILE A 210 -15.35 -18.96 -19.63
C ILE A 210 -15.92 -19.79 -18.48
N GLY A 211 -16.58 -20.91 -18.80
CA GLY A 211 -17.10 -21.84 -17.79
C GLY A 211 -16.02 -22.67 -17.10
N ILE A 212 -14.82 -22.72 -17.66
CA ILE A 212 -13.69 -23.55 -17.18
C ILE A 212 -12.70 -22.70 -16.38
N VAL A 213 -12.34 -21.52 -16.89
CA VAL A 213 -11.39 -20.61 -16.23
C VAL A 213 -11.96 -19.20 -16.09
N PRO A 214 -11.66 -18.48 -14.99
CA PRO A 214 -12.20 -17.14 -14.72
C PRO A 214 -11.44 -16.04 -15.49
N LEU A 215 -11.22 -16.22 -16.79
CA LEU A 215 -10.59 -15.25 -17.68
C LEU A 215 -11.64 -14.49 -18.51
N SER A 216 -11.28 -13.30 -19.00
CA SER A 216 -12.18 -12.52 -19.84
C SER A 216 -12.40 -13.18 -21.20
N HIS A 217 -13.60 -13.01 -21.76
CA HIS A 217 -13.97 -13.50 -23.09
C HIS A 217 -12.94 -13.15 -24.16
N ASP A 218 -12.51 -11.89 -24.18
CA ASP A 218 -11.55 -11.39 -25.16
C ASP A 218 -10.17 -12.07 -25.03
N ARG A 219 -9.73 -12.35 -23.80
CA ARG A 219 -8.45 -13.02 -23.56
C ARG A 219 -8.49 -14.49 -23.99
N LEU A 220 -9.60 -15.18 -23.72
CA LEU A 220 -9.83 -16.55 -24.18
C LEU A 220 -9.99 -16.64 -25.71
N LYS A 221 -10.66 -15.66 -26.32
CA LYS A 221 -10.76 -15.56 -27.78
C LYS A 221 -9.38 -15.39 -28.41
N ARG A 222 -8.52 -14.53 -27.85
CA ARG A 222 -7.13 -14.37 -28.30
C ARG A 222 -6.31 -15.65 -28.12
N LEU A 223 -6.48 -16.36 -26.99
CA LEU A 223 -5.84 -17.65 -26.74
C LEU A 223 -6.21 -18.66 -27.85
N VAL A 224 -7.50 -18.86 -28.13
CA VAL A 224 -7.96 -19.80 -29.16
C VAL A 224 -7.43 -19.41 -30.55
N LEU A 225 -7.41 -18.11 -30.87
CA LEU A 225 -6.82 -17.64 -32.13
C LEU A 225 -5.31 -17.91 -32.21
N GLY A 226 -4.58 -17.81 -31.09
CA GLY A 226 -3.16 -18.15 -31.00
C GLY A 226 -2.94 -19.65 -31.18
N LEU A 227 -3.70 -20.48 -30.47
CA LEU A 227 -3.61 -21.94 -30.55
C LEU A 227 -3.93 -22.47 -31.95
N LYS A 228 -4.94 -21.91 -32.63
CA LYS A 228 -5.23 -22.21 -34.04
C LYS A 228 -4.08 -21.86 -35.00
N LYS A 229 -3.21 -20.93 -34.61
CA LYS A 229 -1.99 -20.55 -35.33
C LYS A 229 -0.75 -21.33 -34.86
N GLY A 230 -0.91 -22.30 -33.97
CA GLY A 230 0.19 -23.08 -33.39
C GLY A 230 0.96 -22.35 -32.28
N VAL A 231 0.47 -21.20 -31.79
CA VAL A 231 1.12 -20.44 -30.72
C VAL A 231 0.59 -20.91 -29.37
N TRP A 232 1.45 -21.59 -28.62
CA TRP A 232 1.15 -22.08 -27.27
C TRP A 232 1.55 -21.05 -26.20
N PRO A 233 0.79 -20.93 -25.10
CA PRO A 233 1.22 -20.14 -23.95
C PRO A 233 2.53 -20.72 -23.40
N ALA A 234 3.52 -19.85 -23.16
CA ALA A 234 4.83 -20.27 -22.67
C ALA A 234 4.72 -20.88 -21.27
N GLN A 235 5.24 -22.09 -21.10
CA GLN A 235 5.49 -22.65 -19.78
C GLN A 235 6.74 -21.95 -19.23
N ASN A 236 6.55 -20.89 -18.45
CA ASN A 236 7.65 -20.31 -17.68
C ASN A 236 7.99 -21.28 -16.54
N THR A 237 8.87 -22.26 -16.82
CA THR A 237 9.57 -23.09 -15.83
C THR A 237 10.63 -22.29 -15.09
#